data_AF-A0A239N5C2-F1
#
_entry.id   AF-A0A239N5C2-F1
#
_cell.length_a   1.000
_cell.length_b   1.000
_cell.length_c   1.000
_cell.angle_alpha   90.00
_cell.angle_beta   90.00
_cell.angle_gamma   90.00
#
_symmetry.space_group_name_H-M   'P 1'
#
loop_
_entity.id
_entity.type
_entity.pdbx_description
1 polymer ?
#
loop_
_entity_poly.entity_id
_entity_poly.type
_entity_poly.pdbx_seq_one_letter_code
_entity_poly.pdbx_strand_id
1 'polypeptide(L)'
;MTGPSRLSGNRAIEDAAVAFVLRWEADHGRPAEDTRGTGAPADVASSGRTIEVKACGASARGQDLWLESRQRAEADTNPDFWIYIVENVRQGDPAHFRLLQIGGEDLKRLVRRAVERQYFTVPWPVAEYDALIGQRPT
;
A
#
# COMPACT_ATOMS: atom_id res chain seq x y z
N MET A 1 -6.60 14.93 -26.03
CA MET A 1 -6.53 14.44 -24.64
C MET A 1 -6.17 12.96 -24.69
N THR A 2 -4.92 12.61 -24.44
CA THR A 2 -4.55 11.22 -24.10
C THR A 2 -5.15 10.92 -22.74
N GLY A 3 -6.03 9.93 -22.66
CA GLY A 3 -6.53 9.43 -21.37
C GLY A 3 -5.38 8.97 -20.48
N PRO A 4 -5.61 8.84 -19.16
CA PRO A 4 -4.59 8.38 -18.24
C PRO A 4 -3.99 7.06 -18.72
N SER A 5 -2.66 7.03 -18.85
CA SER A 5 -1.93 5.83 -19.26
C SER A 5 -1.96 4.81 -18.14
N ARG A 6 -2.19 3.54 -18.50
CA ARG A 6 -2.09 2.41 -17.58
C ARG A 6 -0.76 2.45 -16.82
N LEU A 7 -0.82 2.34 -15.50
CA LEU A 7 0.38 2.37 -14.65
C LEU A 7 1.16 1.06 -14.79
N SER A 8 2.47 1.18 -15.00
CA SER A 8 3.39 0.05 -15.09
C SER A 8 4.33 0.01 -13.89
N GLY A 9 4.41 -1.15 -13.24
CA GLY A 9 5.29 -1.38 -12.09
C GLY A 9 4.66 -1.02 -10.74
N ASN A 10 5.19 -1.64 -9.68
CA ASN A 10 4.63 -1.49 -8.32
C ASN A 10 4.80 -0.06 -7.78
N ARG A 11 5.95 0.58 -8.03
CA ARG A 11 6.23 1.94 -7.56
C ARG A 11 5.21 2.94 -8.10
N ALA A 12 4.91 2.91 -9.40
CA ALA A 12 3.94 3.83 -10.01
C ALA A 12 2.51 3.63 -9.44
N ILE A 13 2.15 2.37 -9.15
CA ILE A 13 0.86 2.03 -8.52
C ILE A 13 0.80 2.57 -7.08
N GLU A 14 1.87 2.36 -6.30
CA GLU A 14 1.98 2.85 -4.93
C GLU A 14 1.93 4.39 -4.89
N ASP A 15 2.72 5.07 -5.71
CA ASP A 15 2.78 6.53 -5.76
C ASP A 15 1.42 7.14 -6.15
N ALA A 16 0.71 6.53 -7.11
CA ALA A 16 -0.63 6.98 -7.48
C ALA A 16 -1.65 6.82 -6.35
N ALA A 17 -1.56 5.73 -5.59
CA ALA A 17 -2.43 5.47 -4.45
C ALA A 17 -2.17 6.45 -3.30
N VAL A 18 -0.90 6.69 -2.94
CA VAL A 18 -0.53 7.66 -1.90
C VAL A 18 -0.95 9.08 -2.31
N ALA A 19 -0.65 9.51 -3.53
CA ALA A 19 -1.07 10.81 -4.03
C ALA A 19 -2.60 10.98 -4.04
N PHE A 20 -3.34 9.90 -4.30
CA PHE A 20 -4.79 9.90 -4.18
C PHE A 20 -5.27 10.07 -2.74
N VAL A 21 -4.66 9.35 -1.78
CA VAL A 21 -5.01 9.47 -0.34
C VAL A 21 -4.72 10.87 0.18
N LEU A 22 -3.58 11.47 -0.16
CA LEU A 22 -3.24 12.84 0.27
C LEU A 22 -4.29 13.86 -0.19
N ARG A 23 -4.70 13.79 -1.46
CA ARG A 23 -5.76 14.65 -1.99
C ARG A 23 -7.10 14.37 -1.31
N TRP A 24 -7.44 13.10 -1.14
CA TRP A 24 -8.70 12.71 -0.50
C TRP A 24 -8.79 13.21 0.93
N GLU A 25 -7.74 13.08 1.74
CA GLU A 25 -7.68 13.62 3.10
C GLU A 25 -7.85 15.15 3.09
N ALA A 26 -7.11 15.86 2.23
CA ALA A 26 -7.17 17.31 2.10
C ALA A 26 -8.59 17.81 1.71
N ASP A 27 -9.22 17.16 0.73
CA ASP A 27 -10.59 17.46 0.28
C ASP A 27 -11.64 17.26 1.39
N HIS A 28 -11.31 16.44 2.40
CA HIS A 28 -12.15 16.20 3.57
C HIS A 28 -11.68 16.99 4.81
N GLY A 29 -10.93 18.07 4.61
CA GLY A 29 -10.51 19.01 5.65
C GLY A 29 -9.42 18.47 6.58
N ARG A 30 -8.72 17.40 6.19
CA ARG A 30 -7.60 16.83 6.92
C ARG A 30 -6.32 17.02 6.10
N PRO A 31 -5.53 18.08 6.32
CA PRO A 31 -4.25 18.21 5.64
C PRO A 31 -3.36 17.00 5.99
N ALA A 32 -2.72 16.45 4.96
CA ALA A 32 -1.95 15.22 5.04
C ALA A 32 -0.58 15.37 4.36
N GLU A 33 0.41 14.62 4.85
CA GLU A 33 1.78 14.64 4.39
C GLU A 33 2.25 13.22 3.99
N ASP A 34 2.99 13.11 2.89
CA ASP A 34 3.69 11.87 2.53
C ASP A 34 4.90 11.69 3.44
N THR A 35 4.92 10.63 4.24
CA THR A 35 5.96 10.36 5.22
C THR A 35 6.88 9.21 4.81
N ARG A 36 6.73 8.67 3.59
CA ARG A 36 7.59 7.59 3.09
C ARG A 36 9.06 8.03 3.03
N GLY A 37 9.97 7.13 3.41
CA GLY A 37 11.41 7.39 3.42
C GLY A 37 11.90 8.25 4.60
N THR A 38 11.02 8.70 5.49
CA THR A 38 11.39 9.54 6.66
C THR A 38 11.66 8.74 7.94
N GLY A 39 11.42 7.43 7.92
CA GLY A 39 11.43 6.57 9.11
C GLY A 39 10.11 6.58 9.90
N ALA A 40 9.08 7.29 9.41
CA ALA A 40 7.74 7.28 9.98
C ALA A 40 7.11 5.86 10.01
N PRO A 41 6.18 5.62 10.94
CA PRO A 41 5.54 4.30 11.08
C PRO A 41 4.67 3.89 9.89
N ALA A 42 4.22 4.84 9.05
CA ALA A 42 3.35 4.59 7.90
C ALA A 42 3.61 5.58 6.74
N ASP A 43 2.83 5.45 5.67
CA ASP A 43 3.00 6.20 4.42
C ASP A 43 2.49 7.64 4.50
N VAL A 44 1.42 7.89 5.26
CA VAL A 44 0.77 9.20 5.34
C VAL A 44 0.48 9.59 6.79
N ALA A 45 0.79 10.83 7.16
CA ALA A 45 0.34 11.46 8.40
C ALA A 45 -0.79 12.45 8.10
N SER A 46 -1.91 12.38 8.82
CA SER A 46 -3.08 13.23 8.55
C SER A 46 -3.87 13.56 9.79
N SER A 47 -3.78 14.81 10.28
CA SER A 47 -4.58 15.32 11.39
C SER A 47 -4.64 14.38 12.62
N GLY A 48 -3.47 13.88 13.05
CA GLY A 48 -3.31 12.94 14.17
C GLY A 48 -3.47 11.46 13.79
N ARG A 49 -3.89 11.15 12.56
CA ARG A 49 -3.92 9.78 12.03
C ARG A 49 -2.57 9.39 11.45
N THR A 50 -2.20 8.13 11.71
CA THR A 50 -1.11 7.43 11.04
C THR A 50 -1.72 6.48 10.02
N ILE A 51 -1.48 6.70 8.72
CA ILE A 51 -2.18 5.99 7.65
C ILE A 51 -1.18 5.18 6.82
N GLU A 52 -1.36 3.86 6.81
CA GLU A 52 -0.69 2.93 5.89
C GLU A 52 -1.54 2.75 4.63
N VAL A 53 -0.95 2.90 3.45
CA VAL A 53 -1.66 2.81 2.17
C VAL A 53 -1.35 1.47 1.49
N LYS A 54 -2.39 0.68 1.20
CA LYS A 54 -2.26 -0.53 0.37
C LYS A 54 -2.88 -0.30 -1.00
N ALA A 55 -2.06 -0.39 -2.05
CA ALA A 55 -2.51 -0.20 -3.42
C ALA A 55 -2.88 -1.54 -4.08
N CYS A 56 -4.10 -1.61 -4.62
CA CYS A 56 -4.60 -2.76 -5.37
C CYS A 56 -4.82 -2.37 -6.83
N GLY A 57 -4.17 -3.07 -7.75
CA GLY A 57 -4.31 -2.80 -9.18
C GLY A 57 -5.75 -2.98 -9.70
N ALA A 58 -6.50 -3.91 -9.11
CA ALA A 58 -7.93 -4.15 -9.36
C ALA A 58 -8.69 -4.12 -8.02
N SER A 59 -9.28 -5.22 -7.56
CA SER A 59 -9.93 -5.29 -6.25
C SER A 59 -9.11 -6.08 -5.22
N ALA A 60 -9.20 -5.65 -3.96
CA ALA A 60 -8.72 -6.35 -2.77
C ALA A 60 -9.65 -7.49 -2.32
N ARG A 61 -10.84 -7.64 -2.93
CA ARG A 61 -11.83 -8.65 -2.53
C ARG A 61 -11.24 -10.06 -2.56
N GLY A 62 -11.32 -10.74 -1.42
CA GLY A 62 -10.86 -12.12 -1.25
C GLY A 62 -9.34 -12.27 -1.12
N GLN A 63 -8.60 -11.16 -1.08
CA GLN A 63 -7.16 -11.18 -0.78
C GLN A 63 -6.93 -11.03 0.72
N ASP A 64 -5.83 -11.62 1.20
CA ASP A 64 -5.35 -11.38 2.56
C ASP A 64 -4.86 -9.94 2.70
N LEU A 65 -5.18 -9.32 3.82
CA LEU A 65 -4.58 -8.04 4.20
C LEU A 65 -3.19 -8.30 4.77
N TRP A 66 -2.17 -8.14 3.93
CA TRP A 66 -0.78 -8.32 4.35
C TRP A 66 -0.28 -7.10 5.13
N LEU A 67 0.27 -7.37 6.33
CA LEU A 67 0.90 -6.39 7.21
C LEU A 67 2.32 -6.81 7.53
N GLU A 68 3.25 -5.87 7.43
CA GLU A 68 4.59 -6.04 7.99
C GLU A 68 4.51 -6.07 9.53
N SER A 69 5.49 -6.68 10.19
CA SER A 69 5.53 -6.77 11.67
C SER A 69 5.41 -5.40 12.34
N ARG A 70 6.02 -4.35 11.78
CA ARG A 70 5.91 -2.98 12.29
C ARG A 70 4.48 -2.42 12.18
N GLN A 71 3.79 -2.71 11.08
CA GLN A 71 2.41 -2.27 10.83
C GLN A 71 1.44 -3.03 11.72
N ARG A 72 1.69 -4.32 11.94
CA ARG A 72 0.96 -5.14 12.90
C ARG A 72 1.11 -4.59 14.31
N ALA A 73 2.33 -4.24 14.72
CA ALA A 73 2.60 -3.65 16.03
C ALA A 73 1.93 -2.28 16.20
N GLU A 74 2.01 -1.42 15.19
CA GLU A 74 1.35 -0.11 15.20
C GLU A 74 -0.19 -0.26 15.34
N ALA A 75 -0.78 -1.23 14.64
CA ALA A 75 -2.21 -1.53 14.76
C ALA A 75 -2.66 -2.03 16.14
N ASP A 76 -1.74 -2.58 16.96
CA ASP A 76 -2.05 -3.00 18.33
C ASP A 76 -2.00 -1.85 19.33
N THR A 77 -1.10 -0.89 19.14
CA THR A 77 -0.75 0.12 20.15
C THR A 77 -1.29 1.51 19.85
N ASN A 78 -1.48 1.85 18.57
CA ASN A 78 -1.90 3.17 18.14
C ASN A 78 -3.39 3.15 17.72
N PRO A 79 -4.30 3.76 18.52
CA PRO A 79 -5.72 3.81 18.18
C PRO A 79 -6.03 4.67 16.93
N ASP A 80 -5.10 5.55 16.56
CA ASP A 80 -5.17 6.42 15.39
C ASP A 80 -4.39 5.85 14.19
N PHE A 81 -4.05 4.55 14.22
CA PHE A 81 -3.55 3.84 13.06
C PHE A 81 -4.68 3.39 12.13
N TRP A 82 -4.54 3.73 10.84
CA TRP A 82 -5.50 3.41 9.79
C TRP A 82 -4.82 2.71 8.64
N ILE A 83 -5.57 1.82 7.99
CA ILE A 83 -5.18 1.21 6.72
C ILE A 83 -6.15 1.71 5.66
N TYR A 84 -5.60 2.37 4.65
CA TYR A 84 -6.35 2.85 3.49
C TYR A 84 -6.05 1.94 2.30
N ILE A 85 -7.05 1.19 1.85
CA ILE A 85 -6.95 0.36 0.65
C ILE A 85 -7.43 1.18 -0.54
N VAL A 86 -6.56 1.39 -1.52
CA VAL A 86 -6.92 2.05 -2.78
C VAL A 86 -7.04 0.98 -3.86
N GLU A 87 -8.26 0.78 -4.35
CA GLU A 87 -8.59 -0.18 -5.40
C GLU A 87 -8.62 0.49 -6.78
N ASN A 88 -8.53 -0.35 -7.83
CA ASN A 88 -8.59 0.00 -9.23
C ASN A 88 -7.49 0.99 -9.67
N VAL A 89 -6.30 0.85 -9.10
CA VAL A 89 -5.21 1.80 -9.31
C VAL A 89 -4.52 1.61 -10.66
N ARG A 90 -4.44 0.37 -11.18
CA ARG A 90 -3.62 0.05 -12.37
C ARG A 90 -4.08 0.76 -13.63
N GLN A 91 -5.37 1.10 -13.74
CA GLN A 91 -5.88 1.81 -14.91
C GLN A 91 -5.40 3.28 -14.98
N GLY A 92 -4.97 3.87 -13.86
CA GLY A 92 -4.25 5.14 -13.82
C GLY A 92 -5.10 6.41 -13.67
N ASP A 93 -6.43 6.32 -13.75
CA ASP A 93 -7.36 7.43 -13.53
C ASP A 93 -7.84 7.53 -12.07
N PRO A 94 -7.44 8.56 -11.30
CA PRO A 94 -7.91 8.74 -9.93
C PRO A 94 -9.43 8.83 -9.77
N ALA A 95 -10.17 9.28 -10.80
CA ALA A 95 -11.62 9.37 -10.75
C ALA A 95 -12.31 7.99 -10.66
N HIS A 96 -11.60 6.93 -11.06
CA HIS A 96 -12.07 5.56 -11.01
C HIS A 96 -11.47 4.75 -9.85
N PHE A 97 -10.66 5.38 -8.99
CA PHE A 97 -10.14 4.72 -7.79
C PHE A 97 -11.25 4.57 -6.76
N ARG A 98 -11.14 3.53 -5.93
CA ARG A 98 -12.03 3.34 -4.79
C ARG A 98 -11.22 3.26 -3.50
N LEU A 99 -11.65 4.01 -2.49
CA LEU A 99 -11.03 4.02 -1.17
C LEU A 99 -11.83 3.18 -0.17
N LEU A 100 -11.16 2.29 0.53
CA LEU A 100 -11.68 1.66 1.74
C LEU A 100 -10.81 2.10 2.92
N GLN A 101 -11.45 2.55 3.99
CA GLN A 101 -10.76 3.01 5.20
C GLN A 101 -11.05 2.03 6.32
N ILE A 102 -9.98 1.52 6.93
CA ILE A 102 -10.06 0.52 7.99
C ILE A 102 -9.32 1.08 9.19
N GLY A 103 -10.06 1.41 10.24
CA GLY A 103 -9.52 1.92 11.49
C GLY A 103 -10.34 1.46 12.69
N GLY A 104 -9.94 1.88 13.88
CA GLY A 104 -10.68 1.60 15.12
C GLY A 104 -11.03 0.12 15.31
N GLU A 105 -12.29 -0.15 15.67
CA GLU A 105 -12.74 -1.52 15.96
C GLU A 105 -12.75 -2.45 14.74
N ASP A 106 -12.94 -1.92 13.53
CA ASP A 106 -12.89 -2.72 12.31
C ASP A 106 -11.47 -3.24 12.05
N LEU A 107 -10.46 -2.37 12.23
CA LEU A 107 -9.07 -2.78 12.13
C LEU A 107 -8.71 -3.81 13.21
N LYS A 108 -9.04 -3.53 14.47
CA LYS A 108 -8.80 -4.46 15.59
C LYS A 108 -9.47 -5.82 15.36
N ARG A 109 -10.67 -5.86 14.78
CA ARG A 109 -11.40 -7.10 14.50
C ARG A 109 -10.70 -7.94 13.43
N LEU A 110 -10.20 -7.32 12.36
CA LEU A 110 -9.45 -8.02 11.31
C LEU A 110 -8.12 -8.54 11.83
N VAL A 111 -7.41 -7.67 12.53
CA VAL A 111 -6.08 -7.91 13.05
C VAL A 111 -6.02 -9.05 14.09
N ARG A 112 -7.07 -9.24 14.90
CA ARG A 112 -7.21 -10.40 15.80
C ARG A 112 -7.24 -11.76 15.07
N ARG A 113 -7.50 -11.77 13.77
CA ARG A 113 -7.53 -12.99 12.93
C ARG A 113 -6.23 -13.19 12.16
N ALA A 114 -5.24 -12.32 12.37
CA ALA A 114 -3.96 -12.41 11.68
C ALA A 114 -3.28 -13.76 11.97
N VAL A 115 -2.76 -14.37 10.92
CA VAL A 115 -1.91 -15.56 11.01
C VAL A 115 -0.49 -15.09 10.69
N GLU A 116 0.41 -15.19 11.67
CA GLU A 116 1.81 -14.85 11.47
C GLU A 116 2.46 -15.81 10.46
N ARG A 117 3.21 -15.24 9.52
CA ARG A 117 3.97 -15.98 8.52
C ARG A 117 5.37 -15.38 8.43
N GLN A 118 6.40 -16.22 8.51
CA GLN A 118 7.80 -15.82 8.39
C GLN A 118 8.29 -16.05 6.96
N TYR A 119 8.91 -15.03 6.37
CA TYR A 119 9.41 -15.06 5.00
C TYR A 119 10.78 -14.40 4.90
N PHE A 120 11.56 -14.87 3.94
CA PHE A 120 12.80 -14.23 3.51
C PHE A 120 12.60 -13.72 2.08
N THR A 121 12.89 -12.43 1.86
CA THR A 121 12.97 -11.89 0.50
C THR A 121 14.43 -11.94 0.07
N VAL A 122 14.71 -12.62 -1.04
CA VAL A 122 16.05 -12.66 -1.65
C VAL A 122 16.04 -11.71 -2.84
N PRO A 123 16.74 -10.57 -2.78
CA PRO A 123 16.93 -9.72 -3.95
C PRO A 123 17.62 -10.55 -5.03
N TRP A 124 17.01 -10.63 -6.21
CA TRP A 124 17.61 -11.31 -7.35
C TRP A 124 17.93 -10.26 -8.42
N PRO A 125 19.20 -9.86 -8.55
CA PRO A 125 19.60 -8.89 -9.56
C PRO A 125 19.28 -9.38 -10.96
N VAL A 126 18.77 -8.48 -11.81
CA VAL A 126 18.41 -8.79 -13.20
C VAL A 126 19.59 -9.39 -13.96
N ALA A 127 20.80 -8.87 -13.74
CA ALA A 127 22.02 -9.37 -14.40
C ALA A 127 22.32 -10.84 -14.06
N GLU A 128 22.06 -11.28 -12.81
CA GLU A 128 22.26 -12.67 -12.41
C GLU A 128 21.20 -13.59 -13.02
N TYR A 129 19.96 -13.12 -13.11
CA TYR A 129 18.89 -13.82 -13.83
C TYR A 129 19.25 -14.01 -15.31
N ASP A 130 19.66 -12.94 -16.00
CA ASP A 130 20.00 -12.96 -17.42
C ASP A 130 21.18 -13.90 -17.71
N ALA A 131 22.18 -13.93 -16.83
CA ALA A 131 23.33 -14.84 -16.94
C ALA A 131 22.92 -16.32 -16.87
N LEU A 132 21.90 -16.67 -16.08
CA LEU A 132 21.39 -18.05 -15.96
C LEU A 132 20.56 -18.46 -17.17
N ILE A 133 19.76 -17.55 -17.73
CA ILE A 133 19.00 -17.81 -18.98
C ILE A 133 19.96 -17.99 -20.18
N GLY A 134 21.09 -17.27 -20.19
CA GLY A 134 22.10 -17.37 -21.23
C GLY A 134 22.88 -18.70 -21.26
N GLN A 135 22.83 -19.49 -20.18
CA GLN A 135 23.46 -20.81 -20.11
C GLN A 135 22.52 -21.86 -20.72
N ARG A 136 22.82 -22.32 -21.95
CA ARG A 136 22.12 -23.50 -22.51
C ARG A 136 22.40 -24.72 -21.64
N PRO A 137 21.41 -25.60 -21.40
CA PRO A 137 21.67 -26.86 -20.72
C PRO A 137 22.63 -27.71 -21.57
N THR A 138 23.71 -28.20 -20.96
CA THR A 138 24.59 -29.25 -21.51
C THR A 138 23.89 -30.60 -21.49
#